data_AF-A0A6J7NER6-F1
#
_entry.id   AF-A0A6J7NER6-F1
#
_cell.length_a   1.000
_cell.length_b   1.000
_cell.length_c   1.000
_cell.angle_alpha   90.00
_cell.angle_beta   90.00
_cell.angle_gamma   90.00
#
_symmetry.space_group_name_H-M   'P 1'
#
loop_
_entity.id
_entity.type
_entity.pdbx_description
1 polymer ?
#
loop_
_entity_poly.entity_id
_entity_poly.type
_entity_poly.pdbx_seq_one_letter_code
_entity_poly.pdbx_strand_id
1 'polypeptide(L)'
;MYAERLADEMGLYSDRVARFGMLAADSWRSARLVVDTGLHAHGWSRQRAIDYFEQHTPVPKDQIPGEVDRYLAIPGQALSYKVGQLEFLRLRSYAAAALGDRFDLPLFHDTVLGSGAVTLPVLADLVEAWVAVQSARPVSPPSQRV
;
A
#
# COMPACT_ATOMS: atom_id res chain seq x y z
N MET A 1 -5.46 2.30 0.14
CA MET A 1 -4.09 2.19 0.67
C MET A 1 -3.10 2.91 -0.24
N TYR A 2 -2.66 2.30 -1.34
CA TYR A 2 -1.78 2.95 -2.32
C TYR A 2 -2.44 4.21 -2.92
N ALA A 3 -3.67 4.07 -3.41
CA ALA A 3 -4.43 5.18 -4.00
C ALA A 3 -4.74 6.31 -2.98
N GLU A 4 -4.98 5.99 -1.71
CA GLU A 4 -5.17 7.00 -0.65
C GLU A 4 -3.91 7.86 -0.48
N ARG A 5 -2.73 7.22 -0.50
CA ARG A 5 -1.46 7.95 -0.45
C ARG A 5 -1.20 8.75 -1.72
N LEU A 6 -1.51 8.19 -2.89
CA LEU A 6 -1.42 8.92 -4.17
C LEU A 6 -2.33 10.16 -4.17
N ALA A 7 -3.53 10.06 -3.62
CA ALA A 7 -4.43 11.20 -3.47
C ALA A 7 -3.84 12.30 -2.57
N ASP A 8 -3.11 11.94 -1.51
CA ASP A 8 -2.36 12.91 -0.68
C ASP A 8 -1.25 13.59 -1.49
N GLU A 9 -0.46 12.81 -2.24
CA GLU A 9 0.62 13.31 -3.10
C GLU A 9 0.10 14.26 -4.19
N MET A 10 -1.13 14.04 -4.66
CA MET A 10 -1.82 14.88 -5.64
C MET A 10 -2.55 16.07 -5.00
N GLY A 11 -2.58 16.20 -3.67
CA GLY A 11 -3.26 17.28 -2.97
C GLY A 11 -4.80 17.21 -3.04
N LEU A 12 -5.38 16.01 -3.17
CA LEU A 12 -6.82 15.83 -3.37
C LEU A 12 -7.66 15.86 -2.08
N TYR A 13 -7.04 15.90 -0.91
CA TYR A 13 -7.77 16.06 0.36
C TYR A 13 -8.21 17.51 0.55
N SER A 14 -9.50 17.71 0.83
CA SER A 14 -10.12 19.04 0.97
C SER A 14 -9.51 19.90 2.07
N ASP A 15 -9.09 19.26 3.16
CA ASP A 15 -8.57 19.92 4.35
C ASP A 15 -7.76 18.95 5.23
N ARG A 16 -7.22 19.48 6.34
CA ARG A 16 -6.43 18.72 7.31
C ARG A 16 -7.22 17.61 8.02
N VAL A 17 -8.53 17.78 8.19
CA VAL A 17 -9.39 16.77 8.84
C VAL A 17 -9.61 15.60 7.91
N ALA A 18 -9.89 15.85 6.62
CA ALA A 18 -9.97 14.82 5.60
C ALA A 18 -8.65 14.03 5.49
N ARG A 19 -7.51 14.73 5.48
CA ARG A 19 -6.19 14.10 5.50
C ARG A 19 -5.92 13.30 6.78
N PHE A 20 -6.33 13.81 7.94
CA PHE A 20 -6.24 13.08 9.20
C PHE A 20 -7.05 11.78 9.18
N GLY A 21 -8.25 11.79 8.57
CA GLY A 21 -9.05 10.58 8.35
C GLY A 21 -8.31 9.50 7.55
N MET A 22 -7.59 9.88 6.49
CA MET A 22 -6.73 8.95 5.75
C MET A 22 -5.61 8.37 6.64
N LEU A 23 -4.94 9.21 7.43
CA LEU A 23 -3.87 8.77 8.32
C LEU A 23 -4.39 7.84 9.43
N ALA A 24 -5.58 8.12 9.97
CA ALA A 24 -6.27 7.25 10.91
C ALA A 24 -6.55 5.87 10.30
N ALA A 25 -7.03 5.83 9.06
CA ALA A 25 -7.27 4.58 8.34
C ALA A 25 -5.97 3.83 7.99
N ASP A 26 -4.87 4.54 7.72
CA ASP A 26 -3.54 3.94 7.53
C ASP A 26 -2.96 3.36 8.82
N SER A 27 -3.12 4.05 9.95
CA SER A 27 -2.75 3.57 11.28
C SER A 27 -3.47 2.27 11.62
N TRP A 28 -4.79 2.19 11.40
CA TRP A 28 -5.56 0.95 11.58
C TRP A 28 -4.96 -0.20 10.76
N ARG A 29 -4.79 0.00 9.45
CA ARG A 29 -4.31 -1.07 8.56
C ARG A 29 -2.86 -1.46 8.85
N SER A 30 -2.07 -0.56 9.43
CA SER A 30 -0.72 -0.85 9.93
C SER A 30 -0.77 -1.68 11.22
N ALA A 31 -1.67 -1.37 12.15
CA ALA A 31 -1.87 -2.17 13.36
C ALA A 31 -2.30 -3.62 13.07
N ARG A 32 -3.02 -3.85 11.96
CA ARG A 32 -3.36 -5.20 11.48
C ARG A 32 -2.14 -6.09 11.24
N LEU A 33 -1.02 -5.53 10.78
CA LEU A 33 0.22 -6.30 10.61
C LEU A 33 0.70 -6.88 11.94
N VAL A 34 0.65 -6.06 12.99
CA VAL A 34 1.14 -6.42 14.33
C VAL A 34 0.17 -7.35 15.04
N VAL A 35 -1.13 -7.06 14.94
CA VAL A 35 -2.15 -7.83 15.65
C VAL A 35 -2.35 -9.22 15.06
N ASP A 36 -2.43 -9.35 13.72
CA ASP A 36 -2.63 -10.65 13.08
C ASP A 36 -1.41 -11.57 13.31
N THR A 37 -0.18 -11.06 13.13
CA THR A 37 1.04 -11.82 13.47
C THR A 37 1.18 -12.06 14.98
N GLY A 38 0.77 -11.09 15.80
CA GLY A 38 0.71 -11.20 17.25
C GLY A 38 -0.11 -12.40 17.69
N LEU A 39 -1.34 -12.51 17.17
CA LEU A 39 -2.27 -13.60 17.45
C LEU A 39 -1.77 -14.94 16.93
N HIS A 40 -1.31 -14.99 15.67
CA HIS A 40 -1.11 -16.27 14.97
C HIS A 40 0.33 -16.79 14.96
N ALA A 41 1.32 -15.94 15.24
CA ALA A 41 2.73 -16.33 15.25
C ALA A 41 3.43 -16.06 16.59
N HIS A 42 2.94 -15.10 17.40
CA HIS A 42 3.56 -14.70 18.66
C HIS A 42 2.74 -15.04 19.91
N GLY A 43 1.64 -15.80 19.76
CA GLY A 43 0.85 -16.31 20.89
C GLY A 43 0.15 -15.24 21.71
N TRP A 44 -0.20 -14.09 21.12
CA TRP A 44 -0.94 -13.05 21.83
C TRP A 44 -2.33 -13.53 22.21
N SER A 45 -2.80 -13.12 23.38
CA SER A 45 -4.21 -13.27 23.75
C SER A 45 -5.07 -12.28 22.96
N ARG A 46 -6.36 -12.62 22.82
CA ARG A 46 -7.37 -11.70 22.27
C ARG A 46 -7.34 -10.33 22.96
N GLN A 47 -7.25 -10.31 24.30
CA GLN A 47 -7.23 -9.05 25.05
C GLN A 47 -6.00 -8.21 24.71
N ARG A 48 -4.81 -8.82 24.61
CA ARG A 48 -3.59 -8.11 24.21
C ARG A 48 -3.72 -7.49 22.81
N ALA A 49 -4.37 -8.18 21.88
CA ALA A 49 -4.65 -7.64 20.55
C ALA A 49 -5.60 -6.43 20.59
N ILE A 50 -6.65 -6.48 21.43
CA ILE A 50 -7.57 -5.36 21.64
C ILE A 50 -6.83 -4.16 22.25
N ASP A 51 -6.08 -4.39 23.33
CA ASP A 51 -5.32 -3.35 24.02
C ASP A 51 -4.32 -2.67 23.08
N TYR A 52 -3.66 -3.45 22.22
CA TYR A 52 -2.75 -2.90 21.21
C TYR A 52 -3.47 -1.97 20.24
N PHE A 53 -4.63 -2.38 19.72
CA PHE A 53 -5.44 -1.54 18.83
C PHE A 53 -5.85 -0.22 19.49
N GLU A 54 -6.33 -0.28 20.74
CA GLU A 54 -6.76 0.91 21.48
C GLU A 54 -5.62 1.90 21.73
N GLN A 55 -4.40 1.41 21.96
CA GLN A 55 -3.24 2.25 22.27
C GLN A 55 -2.59 2.89 21.04
N HIS A 56 -2.71 2.26 19.86
CA HIS A 56 -1.93 2.65 18.68
C HIS A 56 -2.76 3.23 17.54
N THR A 57 -4.09 3.23 17.65
CA THR A 57 -4.99 3.68 16.58
C THR A 57 -6.11 4.56 17.13
N PRO A 58 -6.62 5.53 16.36
CA PRO A 58 -7.77 6.35 16.74
C PRO A 58 -9.12 5.65 16.46
N VAL A 59 -9.13 4.31 16.35
CA VAL A 59 -10.34 3.54 16.02
C VAL A 59 -11.30 3.53 17.22
N PRO A 60 -12.62 3.67 17.00
CA PRO A 60 -13.61 3.58 18.07
C PRO A 60 -13.53 2.25 18.84
N LYS A 61 -13.54 2.32 20.18
CA LYS A 61 -13.33 1.16 21.06
C LYS A 61 -14.37 0.06 20.90
N ASP A 62 -15.59 0.43 20.54
CA ASP A 62 -16.71 -0.48 20.27
C ASP A 62 -16.50 -1.32 19.01
N GLN A 63 -15.67 -0.87 18.06
CA GLN A 63 -15.39 -1.60 16.81
C GLN A 63 -14.24 -2.60 16.94
N ILE A 64 -13.28 -2.35 17.84
CA ILE A 64 -12.05 -3.14 17.95
C ILE A 64 -12.30 -4.62 18.26
N PRO A 65 -13.16 -5.01 19.23
CA PRO A 65 -13.35 -6.41 19.58
C PRO A 65 -13.82 -7.27 18.40
N GLY A 66 -14.80 -6.79 17.63
CA GLY A 66 -15.33 -7.52 16.47
C GLY A 66 -14.29 -7.70 15.36
N GLU A 67 -13.41 -6.73 15.17
CA GLU A 67 -12.30 -6.84 14.22
C GLU A 67 -11.24 -7.83 14.68
N VAL A 68 -10.89 -7.83 15.97
CA VAL A 68 -9.97 -8.83 16.54
C VAL A 68 -10.54 -10.24 16.41
N ASP A 69 -11.84 -10.41 16.64
CA ASP A 69 -12.53 -11.70 16.42
C ASP A 69 -12.46 -12.15 14.96
N ARG A 70 -12.61 -11.21 14.02
CA ARG A 70 -12.43 -11.50 12.59
C ARG A 70 -11.00 -11.92 12.25
N TYR A 71 -9.98 -11.28 12.84
CA TYR A 71 -8.58 -11.65 12.61
C TYR A 71 -8.27 -13.03 13.16
N LEU A 72 -8.85 -13.40 14.31
CA LEU A 72 -8.77 -14.75 14.86
C LEU A 72 -9.40 -15.79 13.90
N ALA A 73 -10.56 -15.47 13.32
CA ALA A 73 -11.28 -16.38 12.44
C ALA A 73 -10.67 -16.55 11.04
N ILE A 74 -9.97 -15.53 10.53
CA ILE A 74 -9.41 -15.53 9.16
C ILE A 74 -7.93 -15.10 9.18
N PRO A 75 -7.02 -16.00 9.57
CA PRO A 75 -5.60 -15.69 9.70
C PRO A 75 -5.00 -15.15 8.39
N GLY A 76 -4.17 -14.11 8.49
CA GLY A 76 -3.41 -13.55 7.36
C GLY A 76 -4.20 -12.63 6.43
N GLN A 77 -5.54 -12.66 6.46
CA GLN A 77 -6.36 -11.78 5.59
C GLN A 77 -6.08 -10.31 5.87
N ALA A 78 -5.93 -9.95 7.15
CA ALA A 78 -5.71 -8.57 7.58
C ALA A 78 -4.36 -8.00 7.11
N LEU A 79 -3.38 -8.87 6.83
CA LEU A 79 -2.04 -8.49 6.35
C LEU A 79 -2.07 -7.97 4.91
N SER A 80 -2.99 -8.50 4.09
CA SER A 80 -3.05 -8.24 2.64
C SER A 80 -3.08 -6.75 2.28
N TYR A 81 -3.78 -5.94 3.07
CA TYR A 81 -3.91 -4.50 2.84
C TYR A 81 -2.57 -3.77 2.83
N LYS A 82 -1.78 -3.94 3.89
CA LYS A 82 -0.54 -3.19 4.09
C LYS A 82 0.63 -3.85 3.37
N VAL A 83 0.67 -5.19 3.33
CA VAL A 83 1.66 -5.93 2.53
C VAL A 83 1.54 -5.56 1.05
N GLY A 84 0.32 -5.55 0.50
CA GLY A 84 0.10 -5.13 -0.89
C GLY A 84 0.50 -3.68 -1.12
N GLN A 85 0.12 -2.75 -0.22
CA GLN A 85 0.53 -1.34 -0.35
C GLN A 85 2.06 -1.17 -0.35
N LEU A 86 2.75 -1.84 0.57
CA LEU A 86 4.21 -1.75 0.70
C LEU A 86 4.88 -2.27 -0.57
N GLU A 87 4.38 -3.35 -1.15
CA GLU A 87 4.92 -3.89 -2.40
C GLU A 87 4.71 -2.93 -3.58
N PHE A 88 3.53 -2.36 -3.73
CA PHE A 88 3.28 -1.34 -4.75
C PHE A 88 4.21 -0.12 -4.61
N LEU A 89 4.46 0.34 -3.38
CA LEU A 89 5.38 1.43 -3.11
C LEU A 89 6.83 1.04 -3.42
N ARG A 90 7.25 -0.18 -3.03
CA ARG A 90 8.58 -0.72 -3.32
C ARG A 90 8.83 -0.77 -4.83
N LEU A 91 7.89 -1.30 -5.61
CA LEU A 91 7.97 -1.40 -7.06
C LEU A 91 7.97 -0.04 -7.74
N ARG A 92 7.16 0.92 -7.27
CA ARG A 92 7.19 2.31 -7.75
C ARG A 92 8.56 2.95 -7.51
N SER A 93 9.11 2.81 -6.30
CA SER A 93 10.43 3.35 -5.95
C SER A 93 11.54 2.70 -6.77
N TYR A 94 11.48 1.38 -6.98
CA TYR A 94 12.40 0.65 -7.85
C TYR A 94 12.36 1.19 -9.27
N ALA A 95 11.17 1.31 -9.88
CA ALA A 95 11.01 1.82 -11.22
C ALA A 95 11.50 3.26 -11.38
N ALA A 96 11.18 4.13 -10.41
CA ALA A 96 11.63 5.51 -10.41
C ALA A 96 13.16 5.61 -10.33
N ALA A 97 13.80 4.80 -9.48
CA ALA A 97 15.24 4.76 -9.37
C ALA A 97 15.92 4.21 -10.64
N ALA A 98 15.36 3.18 -11.26
CA ALA A 98 15.91 2.55 -12.45
C ALA A 98 15.77 3.43 -13.71
N LEU A 99 14.65 4.15 -13.85
CA LEU A 99 14.34 4.94 -15.04
C LEU A 99 14.81 6.40 -14.94
N GLY A 100 14.98 6.94 -13.73
CA GLY A 100 15.37 8.33 -13.51
C GLY A 100 14.38 9.30 -14.19
N ASP A 101 14.89 10.22 -15.00
CA ASP A 101 14.08 11.19 -15.74
C ASP A 101 13.11 10.55 -16.76
N ARG A 102 13.30 9.27 -17.09
CA ARG A 102 12.37 8.51 -17.96
C ARG A 102 11.20 7.90 -17.19
N PHE A 103 11.18 8.01 -15.86
CA PHE A 103 10.07 7.48 -15.07
C PHE A 103 8.80 8.29 -15.31
N ASP A 104 7.75 7.60 -15.75
CA ASP A 104 6.42 8.16 -15.97
C ASP A 104 5.42 7.42 -15.07
N LEU A 105 4.80 8.18 -14.16
CA LEU A 105 3.87 7.63 -13.16
C LEU A 105 2.58 7.08 -13.79
N PRO A 106 1.89 7.80 -14.70
CA PRO A 106 0.81 7.23 -15.51
C PRO A 106 1.18 5.90 -16.19
N LEU A 107 2.34 5.80 -16.85
CA LEU A 107 2.74 4.54 -17.50
C LEU A 107 3.03 3.41 -16.50
N PHE A 108 3.54 3.76 -15.31
CA PHE A 108 3.66 2.80 -14.21
C PHE A 108 2.27 2.29 -13.77
N HIS A 109 1.29 3.18 -13.62
CA HIS A 109 -0.09 2.81 -13.28
C HIS A 109 -0.75 1.93 -14.33
N ASP A 110 -0.58 2.26 -15.62
CA ASP A 110 -1.06 1.44 -16.72
C ASP A 110 -0.49 0.02 -16.65
N THR A 111 0.80 -0.11 -16.32
CA THR A 111 1.48 -1.40 -16.19
C THR A 111 0.91 -2.23 -15.05
N VAL A 112 0.77 -1.65 -13.85
CA VAL A 112 0.31 -2.39 -12.66
C VAL A 112 -1.20 -2.66 -12.65
N LEU A 113 -1.99 -1.93 -13.44
CA LEU A 113 -3.44 -2.14 -13.56
C LEU A 113 -3.83 -2.96 -14.79
N GLY A 114 -3.04 -2.91 -15.87
CA GLY A 114 -3.38 -3.48 -17.17
C GLY A 114 -3.53 -5.01 -17.20
N SER A 115 -2.93 -5.73 -16.25
CA SER A 115 -3.03 -7.19 -16.12
C SER A 115 -4.13 -7.66 -15.16
N GLY A 116 -4.93 -6.73 -14.60
CA GLY A 116 -5.93 -7.06 -13.60
C GLY A 116 -5.33 -7.50 -12.27
N ALA A 117 -6.10 -8.22 -11.46
CA ALA A 117 -5.64 -8.71 -10.16
C ALA A 117 -4.68 -9.90 -10.32
N VAL A 118 -3.42 -9.69 -9.97
CA VAL A 118 -2.36 -10.71 -9.98
C VAL A 118 -1.75 -10.88 -8.60
N THR A 119 -0.94 -11.93 -8.41
CA THR A 119 -0.17 -12.11 -7.18
C THR A 119 0.97 -11.08 -7.10
N LEU A 120 1.47 -10.79 -5.89
CA LEU A 120 2.56 -9.84 -5.70
C LEU A 120 3.86 -10.21 -6.46
N PRO A 121 4.28 -11.50 -6.55
CA PRO A 121 5.43 -11.87 -7.38
C PRO A 121 5.19 -11.59 -8.87
N VAL A 122 4.02 -11.93 -9.40
CA VAL A 122 3.68 -11.65 -10.81
C VAL A 122 3.64 -10.15 -11.07
N LEU A 123 3.15 -9.36 -10.12
CA LEU A 123 3.20 -7.90 -10.21
C LEU A 123 4.65 -7.39 -10.30
N ALA A 124 5.56 -7.95 -9.50
CA ALA A 124 6.96 -7.59 -9.56
C ALA A 124 7.58 -7.93 -10.92
N ASP A 125 7.33 -9.14 -11.45
CA ASP A 125 7.81 -9.57 -12.77
C ASP A 125 7.32 -8.62 -13.89
N LEU A 126 6.05 -8.19 -13.83
CA LEU A 126 5.48 -7.25 -14.81
C LEU A 126 6.16 -5.88 -14.77
N VAL A 127 6.42 -5.36 -13.56
CA VAL A 127 7.11 -4.06 -13.40
C VAL A 127 8.56 -4.16 -13.86
N GLU A 128 9.26 -5.23 -13.51
CA GLU A 128 10.66 -5.46 -13.92
C GLU A 128 10.79 -5.58 -15.45
N ALA A 129 9.89 -6.34 -16.09
CA ALA A 129 9.84 -6.46 -17.54
C ALA A 129 9.57 -5.09 -18.21
N TRP A 130 8.62 -4.31 -17.69
CA TRP A 130 8.34 -2.97 -18.20
C TRP A 130 9.53 -2.02 -18.05
N VAL A 131 10.19 -2.02 -16.88
CA VAL A 131 11.40 -1.20 -16.65
C VAL A 131 12.52 -1.58 -17.64
N ALA A 132 12.72 -2.86 -17.91
CA ALA A 132 13.71 -3.31 -18.90
C ALA A 132 13.40 -2.76 -20.31
N VAL A 133 12.13 -2.79 -20.73
CA VAL A 133 11.69 -2.22 -22.02
C VAL A 133 11.88 -0.71 -22.08
N GLN A 134 11.47 0.03 -21.04
CA GLN A 134 11.65 1.48 -21.00
C GLN A 134 13.12 1.89 -20.96
N SER A 135 13.96 1.08 -20.29
CA SER A 135 15.39 1.34 -20.19
C SER A 135 16.11 1.23 -21.54
N ALA A 136 15.65 0.31 -22.40
CA ALA A 136 16.19 0.08 -23.74
C ALA A 136 15.67 1.06 -24.80
N ARG A 137 14.64 1.86 -24.51
CA ARG A 137 14.11 2.83 -25.46
C ARG A 137 15.10 3.97 -25.70
N PRO A 138 15.33 4.36 -26.98
CA PRO A 138 16.17 5.50 -27.29
C PRO A 138 15.55 6.79 -26.72
N VAL A 139 16.41 7.66 -26.18
CA VAL A 139 15.99 8.97 -25.67
C VAL A 139 15.41 9.79 -26.82
N SER A 140 14.11 10.10 -26.77
CA SER A 140 13.51 11.02 -27.73
C SER A 140 14.08 12.42 -27.51
N PRO A 141 14.44 13.16 -28.59
CA PRO A 141 14.90 14.53 -28.45
C PRO A 141 13.80 15.39 -27.81
N PRO A 142 14.15 16.44 -27.03
CA PRO A 142 13.18 17.30 -26.40
C PRO A 142 12.23 17.90 -27.45
N SER A 143 10.93 17.78 -27.20
CA SER A 143 9.87 18.37 -28.01
C SER A 143 10.09 19.88 -28.09
N GLN A 144 10.56 20.36 -29.24
CA GLN A 144 10.46 21.78 -29.59
C GLN A 144 8.98 22.09 -29.80
N ARG A 145 8.29 22.54 -28.76
CA ARG A 145 7.01 23.22 -28.92
C ARG A 145 7.33 24.68 -29.29
N VAL A 146 6.94 25.04 -30.51
CA VAL A 146 6.90 26.41 -31.07
C VAL A 146 5.80 27.19 -30.37
#